data_AF-A0A843J0E3-F1
#
_entry.id   AF-A0A843J0E3-F1
#
_cell.length_a   1.000
_cell.length_b   1.000
_cell.length_c   1.000
_cell.angle_alpha   90.00
_cell.angle_beta   90.00
_cell.angle_gamma   90.00
#
_symmetry.space_group_name_H-M   'P 1'
#
loop_
_entity.id
_entity.type
_entity.pdbx_description
1 polymer ?
#
loop_
_entity_poly.entity_id
_entity_poly.type
_entity_poly.pdbx_seq_one_letter_code
_entity_poly.pdbx_strand_id
1 'polypeptide(L)'
;MQISKEQLELVNGRIKALIESNSFYGKKLKECGITSVSTPEEFEKLPFSEKNDLRDAYPLGLMTAPEDKIVRIHSSSGTTGKPVIIPYTAKDVEDWAIMFARCYETAGLTKMDRIQITPGYGLWTAGIGFQAGAERLGMMVIPMGPGNTEKQLTMMQDMKST
;
A
#
# COMPACT_ATOMS: atom_id res chain seq x y z
N MET A 1 -19.17 -10.87 -6.47
CA MET A 1 -17.86 -11.55 -6.35
C MET A 1 -18.00 -12.53 -5.21
N GLN A 2 -17.83 -13.84 -5.43
CA GLN A 2 -17.94 -14.81 -4.34
C GLN A 2 -16.60 -14.93 -3.61
N ILE A 3 -16.60 -14.75 -2.29
CA ILE A 3 -15.41 -14.95 -1.46
C ILE A 3 -15.15 -16.45 -1.31
N SER A 4 -13.95 -16.87 -1.70
CA SER A 4 -13.51 -18.25 -1.56
C SER A 4 -13.21 -18.62 -0.10
N LYS A 5 -13.19 -19.92 0.20
CA LYS A 5 -12.79 -20.43 1.52
C LYS A 5 -11.40 -19.95 1.93
N GLU A 6 -10.44 -19.96 1.01
CA GLU A 6 -9.07 -19.49 1.25
C GLU A 6 -9.05 -17.99 1.61
N GLN A 7 -9.84 -17.17 0.92
CA GLN A 7 -9.95 -15.74 1.24
C GLN A 7 -10.57 -15.51 2.62
N LEU A 8 -11.56 -16.30 3.04
CA LEU A 8 -12.10 -16.23 4.40
C LEU A 8 -11.05 -16.58 5.46
N GLU A 9 -10.23 -17.61 5.21
CA GLU A 9 -9.14 -17.98 6.12
C GLU A 9 -8.10 -16.85 6.26
N LEU A 10 -7.74 -16.19 5.14
CA LEU A 10 -6.87 -15.02 5.15
C LEU A 10 -7.48 -13.86 5.94
N VAL A 11 -8.77 -13.57 5.73
CA VAL A 11 -9.50 -12.53 6.48
C VAL A 11 -9.49 -12.81 7.97
N ASN A 12 -9.80 -14.05 8.38
CA ASN A 12 -9.77 -14.43 9.80
C ASN A 12 -8.38 -14.30 10.41
N GLY A 13 -7.34 -14.61 9.63
CA GLY A 13 -5.96 -14.33 10.02
C GLY A 13 -5.68 -12.84 10.27
N ARG A 14 -6.30 -11.93 9.50
CA ARG A 14 -6.19 -10.48 9.71
C ARG A 14 -7.01 -9.99 10.91
N ILE A 15 -8.26 -10.47 11.07
CA ILE A 15 -9.10 -10.14 12.22
C ILE A 15 -8.39 -10.50 13.53
N LYS A 16 -7.83 -11.71 13.61
CA LYS A 16 -7.05 -12.16 14.77
C LYS A 16 -5.87 -11.23 15.06
N ALA A 17 -5.04 -10.95 14.04
CA ALA A 17 -3.88 -10.07 14.21
C ALA A 17 -4.27 -8.66 14.68
N LEU A 18 -5.35 -8.10 14.14
CA LEU A 18 -5.87 -6.80 14.57
C LEU A 18 -6.27 -6.81 16.05
N ILE A 19 -7.05 -7.80 16.47
CA ILE A 19 -7.52 -7.96 17.86
C ILE A 19 -6.35 -8.13 18.83
N GLU A 20 -5.35 -8.94 18.46
CA GLU A 20 -4.16 -9.21 19.28
C GLU A 20 -3.25 -7.99 19.42
N SER A 21 -3.08 -7.21 18.36
CA SER A 21 -2.24 -5.99 18.36
C SER A 21 -2.77 -4.86 19.25
N ASN A 22 -4.04 -4.94 19.67
CA ASN A 22 -4.75 -3.84 20.35
C ASN A 22 -4.71 -2.51 19.57
N SER A 23 -4.59 -2.61 18.23
CA SER A 23 -4.70 -1.49 17.30
C SER A 23 -6.11 -0.86 17.34
N PHE A 24 -6.27 0.28 16.69
CA PHE A 24 -7.55 0.98 16.58
C PHE A 24 -8.67 0.03 16.10
N TYR A 25 -8.44 -0.68 14.99
CA TYR A 25 -9.43 -1.62 14.47
C TYR A 25 -9.55 -2.90 15.32
N GLY A 26 -8.49 -3.31 16.00
CA GLY A 26 -8.57 -4.39 16.99
C GLY A 26 -9.57 -4.08 18.11
N LYS A 27 -9.58 -2.84 18.61
CA LYS A 27 -10.54 -2.38 19.61
C LYS A 27 -11.96 -2.30 19.05
N LYS A 28 -12.12 -1.69 17.85
CA LYS A 28 -13.43 -1.60 17.16
C LYS A 28 -14.05 -2.98 16.93
N LEU A 29 -13.27 -3.96 16.48
CA LEU A 29 -13.74 -5.34 16.29
C LEU A 29 -14.15 -6.00 17.62
N LYS A 30 -13.37 -5.82 18.70
CA LYS A 30 -13.72 -6.32 20.04
C LYS A 30 -15.03 -5.71 20.56
N GLU A 31 -15.23 -4.41 20.38
CA GLU A 31 -16.46 -3.70 20.77
C GLU A 31 -17.70 -4.22 20.02
N CYS A 32 -17.52 -4.61 18.75
CA CYS A 32 -18.57 -5.26 17.96
C CYS A 32 -18.75 -6.76 18.25
N GLY A 33 -17.92 -7.36 19.13
CA GLY A 33 -17.95 -8.80 19.41
C GLY A 33 -17.47 -9.68 18.25
N ILE A 34 -16.75 -9.11 17.29
CA ILE A 34 -16.29 -9.81 16.08
C ILE A 34 -14.92 -10.44 16.35
N THR A 35 -14.81 -11.75 16.15
CA THR A 35 -13.55 -12.51 16.31
C THR A 35 -13.18 -13.33 15.08
N SER A 36 -14.16 -13.68 14.23
CA SER A 36 -14.00 -14.37 12.95
C SER A 36 -15.27 -14.25 12.12
N VAL A 37 -15.18 -14.58 10.84
CA VAL A 37 -16.31 -14.78 9.91
C VAL A 37 -16.19 -16.14 9.24
N SER A 38 -17.31 -16.86 9.12
CA SER A 38 -17.37 -18.23 8.58
C SER A 38 -18.01 -18.31 7.20
N THR A 39 -18.76 -17.28 6.81
CA THR A 39 -19.46 -17.24 5.52
C THR A 39 -19.24 -15.90 4.80
N PRO A 40 -19.44 -15.83 3.47
CA PRO A 40 -19.42 -14.57 2.74
C PRO A 40 -20.44 -13.55 3.28
N GLU A 41 -21.62 -14.00 3.73
CA GLU A 41 -22.66 -13.12 4.29
C GLU A 41 -22.25 -12.51 5.63
N GLU A 42 -21.47 -13.22 6.44
CA GLU A 42 -20.87 -12.66 7.67
C GLU A 42 -19.76 -11.67 7.34
N PHE A 43 -18.95 -11.95 6.33
CA PHE A 43 -17.93 -11.01 5.83
C PHE A 43 -18.57 -9.69 5.37
N GLU A 44 -19.68 -9.75 4.63
CA GLU A 44 -20.40 -8.56 4.16
C GLU A 44 -20.99 -7.71 5.29
N LYS A 45 -21.15 -8.28 6.49
CA LYS A 45 -21.63 -7.57 7.69
C LYS A 45 -20.52 -6.96 8.54
N LEU A 46 -19.24 -7.15 8.17
CA LEU A 46 -18.14 -6.52 8.88
C LEU A 46 -18.29 -4.99 8.87
N PRO A 47 -17.95 -4.30 9.97
CA PRO A 47 -18.07 -2.85 10.05
C PRO A 47 -17.13 -2.19 9.04
N PHE A 48 -17.61 -1.14 8.39
CA PHE A 48 -16.79 -0.36 7.48
C PHE A 48 -15.67 0.39 8.22
N SER A 49 -14.59 0.58 7.48
CA SER A 49 -13.50 1.50 7.83
C SER A 49 -13.76 2.84 7.15
N GLU A 50 -13.80 3.92 7.93
CA GLU A 50 -14.05 5.26 7.41
C GLU A 50 -12.78 6.13 7.43
N LYS A 51 -12.79 7.23 6.67
CA LYS A 51 -11.64 8.14 6.65
C LYS A 51 -11.35 8.75 8.03
N ASN A 52 -12.37 8.97 8.84
CA ASN A 52 -12.22 9.49 10.20
C ASN A 52 -11.55 8.49 11.13
N ASP A 53 -11.87 7.20 11.04
CA ASP A 53 -11.16 6.13 11.78
C ASP A 53 -9.64 6.25 11.58
N LEU A 54 -9.21 6.43 10.32
CA LEU A 54 -7.79 6.54 9.98
C LEU A 54 -7.13 7.81 10.56
N ARG A 55 -7.89 8.89 10.75
CA ARG A 55 -7.41 10.13 11.37
C ARG A 55 -7.32 10.00 12.89
N ASP A 56 -8.29 9.33 13.50
CA ASP A 56 -8.36 9.09 14.95
C ASP A 56 -7.30 8.08 15.40
N ALA A 57 -6.90 7.18 14.51
CA ALA A 57 -5.79 6.26 14.73
C ALA A 57 -4.39 6.90 14.64
N TYR A 58 -4.25 8.21 14.51
CA TYR A 58 -2.94 8.86 14.44
C TYR A 58 -2.16 8.80 15.78
N PRO A 59 -0.82 8.69 15.78
CA PRO A 59 0.03 8.54 14.60
C PRO A 59 0.20 7.10 14.16
N LEU A 60 0.18 6.12 15.07
CA LEU A 60 0.50 4.73 14.74
C LEU A 60 -0.56 3.74 15.23
N GLY A 61 -1.77 4.21 15.53
CA GLY A 61 -2.89 3.37 15.96
C GLY A 61 -3.38 2.38 14.90
N LEU A 62 -3.00 2.54 13.63
CA LEU A 62 -3.22 1.55 12.57
C LEU A 62 -2.17 0.42 12.54
N MET A 63 -1.06 0.60 13.27
CA MET A 63 0.04 -0.35 13.31
C MET A 63 -0.40 -1.64 13.98
N THR A 64 -0.27 -2.76 13.27
CA THR A 64 -0.63 -4.10 13.76
C THR A 64 0.61 -4.94 14.09
N ALA A 65 1.71 -4.72 13.36
CA ALA A 65 2.99 -5.36 13.64
C ALA A 65 3.76 -4.61 14.74
N PRO A 66 4.66 -5.28 15.48
CA PRO A 66 5.54 -4.58 16.42
C PRO A 66 6.48 -3.61 15.69
N GLU A 67 6.90 -2.56 16.39
CA GLU A 67 7.64 -1.43 15.82
C GLU A 67 8.98 -1.85 15.18
N ASP A 68 9.65 -2.86 15.73
CA ASP A 68 10.89 -3.44 15.20
C ASP A 68 10.74 -4.13 13.84
N LYS A 69 9.50 -4.37 13.39
CA LYS A 69 9.20 -4.90 12.05
C LYS A 69 8.82 -3.85 11.04
N ILE A 70 8.61 -2.60 11.47
CA ILE A 70 8.23 -1.51 10.57
C ILE A 70 9.48 -0.94 9.93
N VAL A 71 9.51 -0.94 8.60
CA VAL A 71 10.67 -0.47 7.81
C VAL A 71 10.37 0.79 7.01
N ARG A 72 9.09 1.18 6.92
CA ARG A 72 8.68 2.35 6.15
C ARG A 72 7.39 2.96 6.68
N ILE A 73 7.30 4.28 6.56
CA ILE A 73 6.07 5.05 6.76
C ILE A 73 5.76 5.83 5.49
N HIS A 74 4.49 5.81 5.08
CA HIS A 74 3.93 6.80 4.16
C HIS A 74 2.85 7.63 4.85
N SER A 75 2.50 8.74 4.22
CA SER A 75 1.47 9.62 4.73
C SER A 75 0.56 10.16 3.62
N SER A 76 -0.72 10.34 3.95
CA SER A 76 -1.62 11.10 3.09
C SER A 76 -1.28 12.59 3.14
N SER A 77 -1.57 13.33 2.07
CA SER A 77 -1.29 14.77 1.95
C SER A 77 -1.92 15.69 3.01
N GLY A 78 -2.88 15.22 3.82
CA GLY A 78 -3.47 16.00 4.90
C GLY A 78 -4.31 17.20 4.44
N THR A 79 -4.70 17.27 3.17
CA THR A 79 -5.44 18.42 2.60
C THR A 79 -6.79 18.69 3.27
N THR A 80 -7.34 17.70 3.97
CA THR A 80 -8.64 17.75 4.66
C THR A 80 -8.51 17.58 6.18
N GLY A 81 -7.31 17.81 6.74
CA GLY A 81 -7.04 17.74 8.18
C GLY A 81 -5.84 16.87 8.53
N LYS A 82 -5.90 16.22 9.70
CA LYS A 82 -4.79 15.40 10.21
C LYS A 82 -4.38 14.34 9.17
N PRO A 83 -3.09 14.27 8.81
CA PRO A 83 -2.63 13.27 7.85
C PRO A 83 -2.78 11.86 8.45
N VAL A 84 -3.09 10.89 7.59
CA VAL A 84 -3.02 9.47 7.95
C VAL A 84 -1.58 9.00 7.80
N ILE A 85 -1.10 8.23 8.77
CA ILE A 85 0.22 7.60 8.77
C ILE A 85 0.03 6.11 8.54
N ILE A 86 0.78 5.54 7.60
CA ILE A 86 0.66 4.15 7.19
C ILE A 86 2.02 3.48 7.37
N PRO A 87 2.20 2.62 8.39
CA PRO A 87 3.42 1.85 8.60
C PRO A 87 3.41 0.57 7.76
N TYR A 88 4.57 0.19 7.24
CA TYR A 88 4.76 -1.01 6.42
C TYR A 88 5.88 -1.88 7.00
N THR A 89 5.62 -3.18 7.07
CA THR A 89 6.67 -4.17 7.31
C THR A 89 7.53 -4.38 6.07
N ALA A 90 8.68 -5.05 6.22
CA ALA A 90 9.51 -5.44 5.08
C ALA A 90 8.74 -6.31 4.07
N LYS A 91 7.87 -7.20 4.57
CA LYS A 91 7.01 -8.03 3.73
C LYS A 91 5.99 -7.19 2.95
N ASP A 92 5.36 -6.20 3.59
CA ASP A 92 4.40 -5.34 2.90
C ASP A 92 5.05 -4.54 1.76
N VAL A 93 6.29 -4.07 1.98
CA VAL A 93 7.09 -3.40 0.95
C VAL A 93 7.41 -4.35 -0.21
N GLU A 94 7.75 -5.61 0.08
CA GLU A 94 8.00 -6.61 -0.95
C GLU A 94 6.73 -6.94 -1.75
N ASP A 95 5.62 -7.22 -1.06
CA ASP A 95 4.33 -7.53 -1.69
C ASP A 95 3.89 -6.39 -2.61
N TRP A 96 4.10 -5.14 -2.16
CA TRP A 96 3.81 -3.96 -2.97
C TRP A 96 4.64 -3.91 -4.27
N ALA A 97 5.94 -4.21 -4.19
CA ALA A 97 6.80 -4.30 -5.37
C ALA A 97 6.37 -5.42 -6.32
N ILE A 98 5.94 -6.58 -5.79
CA ILE A 98 5.37 -7.68 -6.59
C ILE A 98 4.12 -7.21 -7.34
N MET A 99 3.22 -6.51 -6.65
CA MET A 99 1.98 -6.02 -7.26
C MET A 99 2.25 -5.04 -8.40
N PHE A 100 3.16 -4.09 -8.21
CA PHE A 100 3.52 -3.14 -9.28
C PHE A 100 4.23 -3.83 -10.45
N ALA A 101 5.13 -4.78 -10.19
CA ALA A 101 5.74 -5.59 -11.25
C ALA A 101 4.68 -6.29 -12.10
N ARG A 102 3.66 -6.93 -11.48
CA ARG A 102 2.53 -7.54 -12.19
C ARG A 102 1.72 -6.53 -13.00
N CYS A 103 1.52 -5.31 -12.49
CA CYS A 103 0.85 -4.25 -13.24
C CYS A 103 1.63 -3.89 -14.51
N TYR A 104 2.96 -3.78 -14.42
CA TYR A 104 3.81 -3.51 -15.58
C TYR A 104 3.82 -4.65 -16.59
N GLU A 105 3.91 -5.90 -16.15
CA GLU A 105 3.79 -7.08 -17.02
C GLU A 105 2.43 -7.11 -17.73
N THR A 106 1.35 -6.79 -17.00
CA THR A 106 -0.01 -6.71 -17.55
C THR A 106 -0.14 -5.59 -18.59
N ALA A 107 0.60 -4.49 -18.42
CA ALA A 107 0.70 -3.42 -19.41
C ALA A 107 1.59 -3.77 -20.62
N GLY A 108 2.17 -4.98 -20.65
CA GLY A 108 3.05 -5.44 -21.74
C GLY A 108 4.51 -5.01 -21.61
N LEU A 109 4.91 -4.45 -20.46
CA LEU A 109 6.29 -4.04 -20.23
C LEU A 109 7.15 -5.25 -19.83
N THR A 110 8.44 -5.12 -20.14
CA THR A 110 9.47 -6.13 -19.93
C THR A 110 10.72 -5.48 -19.33
N LYS A 111 11.69 -6.28 -18.89
CA LYS A 111 12.99 -5.79 -18.42
C LYS A 111 13.77 -4.93 -19.44
N MET A 112 13.41 -4.95 -20.72
CA MET A 112 14.06 -4.13 -21.75
C MET A 112 13.51 -2.70 -21.80
N ASP A 113 12.38 -2.45 -21.13
CA ASP A 113 11.74 -1.15 -21.10
C ASP A 113 12.37 -0.19 -20.10
N ARG A 114 12.22 1.10 -20.39
CA ARG A 114 12.81 2.20 -19.63
C ARG A 114 11.70 3.10 -19.13
N ILE A 115 11.46 3.16 -17.84
CA ILE A 115 10.33 3.91 -17.28
C ILE A 115 10.77 5.20 -16.61
N GLN A 116 10.15 6.32 -17.02
CA GLN A 116 10.33 7.60 -16.36
C GLN A 116 9.26 7.82 -15.29
N ILE A 117 9.69 7.87 -14.03
CA ILE A 117 8.79 8.03 -12.89
C ILE A 117 8.66 9.52 -12.60
N THR A 118 7.51 10.07 -12.96
CA THR A 118 7.11 11.46 -12.72
C THR A 118 6.38 11.71 -11.38
N PRO A 119 5.79 10.70 -10.70
CA PRO A 119 5.27 10.87 -9.35
C PRO A 119 6.30 11.32 -8.30
N GLY A 120 5.86 12.12 -7.33
CA GLY A 120 6.62 12.54 -6.14
C GLY A 120 7.24 11.40 -5.33
N TYR A 121 8.50 11.61 -4.96
CA TYR A 121 9.22 10.82 -3.98
C TYR A 121 9.14 11.47 -2.60
N GLY A 122 8.98 10.67 -1.55
CA GLY A 122 8.87 11.11 -0.16
C GLY A 122 7.77 10.38 0.58
N LEU A 123 7.01 11.10 1.41
CA LEU A 123 5.88 10.52 2.16
C LEU A 123 4.73 10.07 1.28
N TRP A 124 4.63 10.58 0.05
CA TRP A 124 3.68 10.06 -0.92
C TRP A 124 4.13 8.71 -1.46
N THR A 125 3.20 7.77 -1.59
CA THR A 125 3.48 6.37 -1.92
C THR A 125 3.97 6.19 -3.35
N ALA A 126 3.46 6.97 -4.29
CA ALA A 126 3.55 6.65 -5.71
C ALA A 126 5.00 6.54 -6.23
N GLY A 127 5.86 7.54 -6.04
CA GLY A 127 7.21 7.53 -6.63
C GLY A 127 8.01 6.28 -6.28
N ILE A 128 8.13 5.98 -4.98
CA ILE A 128 8.88 4.80 -4.53
C ILE A 128 8.16 3.47 -4.86
N GLY A 129 6.83 3.46 -4.90
CA GLY A 129 6.04 2.27 -5.26
C GLY A 129 6.21 1.87 -6.72
N PHE A 130 6.06 2.82 -7.63
CA PHE A 130 6.31 2.63 -9.06
C PHE A 130 7.76 2.16 -9.29
N GLN A 131 8.72 2.80 -8.61
CA GLN A 131 10.13 2.42 -8.74
C GLN A 131 10.40 0.99 -8.29
N ALA A 132 9.93 0.62 -7.10
CA ALA A 132 10.19 -0.71 -6.55
C ALA A 132 9.64 -1.83 -7.45
N GLY A 133 8.46 -1.63 -8.05
CA GLY A 133 7.91 -2.61 -8.99
C GLY A 133 8.67 -2.70 -10.31
N ALA A 134 9.10 -1.55 -10.86
CA ALA A 134 9.86 -1.52 -12.10
C ALA A 134 11.24 -2.15 -11.94
N GLU A 135 11.95 -1.81 -10.86
CA GLU A 135 13.24 -2.43 -10.49
C GLU A 135 13.08 -3.94 -10.25
N ARG A 136 11.99 -4.36 -9.60
CA ARG A 136 11.69 -5.78 -9.39
C ARG A 136 11.46 -6.52 -10.71
N LEU A 137 10.78 -5.91 -11.68
CA LEU A 137 10.61 -6.48 -13.02
C LEU A 137 11.93 -6.47 -13.83
N GLY A 138 12.93 -5.71 -13.39
CA GLY A 138 14.24 -5.59 -14.04
C GLY A 138 14.30 -4.49 -15.10
N MET A 139 13.33 -3.57 -15.10
CA MET A 139 13.31 -2.40 -15.99
C MET A 139 14.37 -1.37 -15.59
N MET A 140 14.78 -0.55 -16.57
CA MET A 140 15.57 0.64 -16.27
C MET A 140 14.65 1.75 -15.75
N VAL A 141 14.90 2.23 -14.53
CA VAL A 141 14.12 3.33 -13.93
C VAL A 141 14.85 4.65 -14.11
N ILE A 142 14.12 5.68 -14.54
CA ILE A 142 14.55 7.08 -14.57
C ILE A 142 13.75 7.80 -13.46
N PRO A 143 14.30 7.92 -12.23
CA PRO A 143 13.59 8.40 -11.05
C PRO A 143 13.52 9.94 -11.03
N MET A 144 12.75 10.52 -11.94
CA MET A 144 12.70 11.98 -12.14
C MET A 144 11.98 12.71 -11.00
N GLY A 145 10.92 12.11 -10.46
CA GLY A 145 9.98 12.85 -9.64
C GLY A 145 9.21 13.91 -10.45
N PRO A 146 8.45 14.79 -9.79
CA PRO A 146 7.57 15.76 -10.44
C PRO A 146 8.29 17.07 -10.76
N GLY A 147 7.68 17.84 -11.67
CA GLY A 147 8.15 19.17 -12.03
C GLY A 147 9.34 19.15 -13.00
N ASN A 148 9.95 20.33 -13.19
CA ASN A 148 11.02 20.59 -14.15
C ASN A 148 10.73 20.02 -15.55
N THR A 149 9.65 20.51 -16.16
CA THR A 149 9.11 20.00 -17.44
C THR A 149 10.17 19.92 -18.55
N GLU A 150 11.04 20.92 -18.67
CA GLU A 150 12.12 20.89 -19.66
C GLU A 150 13.05 19.70 -19.43
N LYS A 151 13.50 19.49 -18.20
CA LYS A 151 14.34 18.33 -17.87
C LYS A 151 13.60 17.00 -18.06
N GLN A 152 12.27 16.95 -17.82
CA GLN A 152 11.47 15.75 -18.12
C GLN A 152 11.53 15.40 -19.60
N LEU A 153 11.39 16.39 -20.47
CA LEU A 153 11.44 16.22 -21.92
C LEU A 153 12.85 15.80 -22.38
N THR A 154 13.89 16.49 -21.89
CA THR A 154 15.29 16.14 -22.19
C THR A 154 15.59 14.70 -21.77
N MET A 155 15.24 14.30 -20.55
CA MET A 155 15.49 12.95 -20.06
C MET A 155 14.69 11.89 -20.81
N MET A 156 13.43 12.17 -21.15
CA MET A 156 12.58 11.28 -21.94
C MET A 156 13.20 10.99 -23.31
N GLN A 157 13.70 12.04 -23.98
CA GLN A 157 14.35 11.93 -25.29
C GLN A 157 15.72 11.22 -25.20
N ASP A 158 16.58 11.65 -24.28
CA ASP A 158 17.95 11.15 -24.15
C ASP A 158 17.97 9.70 -23.67
N MET A 159 17.14 9.37 -22.68
CA MET A 159 17.04 8.02 -22.13
C MET A 159 16.12 7.12 -22.94
N LYS A 160 15.34 7.67 -23.88
CA LYS A 160 14.40 6.92 -24.73
C LYS A 160 13.44 6.08 -23.87
N SER A 161 12.75 6.72 -22.93
CA SER A 161 11.77 6.02 -22.09
C SER A 161 10.68 5.37 -22.96
N THR A 162 10.25 4.16 -22.60
CA THR A 162 9.14 3.43 -23.23
C THR A 162 7.80 4.09 -22.90
#